data_AF-S4PQX9-F1
#
_entry.id   AF-S4PQX9-F1
#
_cell.length_a   1.000
_cell.length_b   1.000
_cell.length_c   1.000
_cell.angle_alpha   90.00
_cell.angle_beta   90.00
_cell.angle_gamma   90.00
#
_symmetry.space_group_name_H-M   'P 1'
#
loop_
_entity.id
_entity.type
_entity.pdbx_description
1 polymer ?
#
loop_
_entity_poly.entity_id
_entity_poly.type
_entity_poly.pdbx_seq_one_letter_code
_entity_poly.pdbx_strand_id
1 'polypeptide(L)'
;LLLSPDLETGLFVGDVTIDVNVNQEKRSLALHSKFLNVDSLKVYRSSTEVSVAKFLEEVSLEQLIIHFDTNLTPGRYHVHIKFNGNLTRNIVGFYLSH
;
A
#
# COMPACT_ATOMS: atom_id res chain seq x y z
N LEU A 1 3.66 -9.12 -6.19
CA LEU A 1 4.10 -7.76 -6.59
C LEU A 1 4.30 -7.75 -8.09
N LEU A 2 3.67 -6.81 -8.77
CA LEU A 2 3.89 -6.48 -10.18
C LEU A 2 4.33 -5.01 -10.24
N LEU A 3 5.33 -4.72 -11.07
CA LEU A 3 5.82 -3.38 -11.35
C LEU A 3 5.94 -3.22 -12.86
N SER A 4 5.41 -2.12 -13.38
CA SER A 4 5.48 -1.76 -14.80
C SER A 4 6.11 -0.38 -14.92
N PRO A 5 7.44 -0.29 -15.12
CA PRO A 5 8.12 0.97 -15.36
C PRO A 5 7.96 1.42 -16.81
N ASP A 6 7.87 2.72 -17.00
CA ASP A 6 8.02 3.41 -18.28
C ASP A 6 9.34 4.19 -18.23
N LEU A 7 10.31 3.73 -19.01
CA LEU A 7 11.66 4.29 -19.01
C LEU A 7 11.76 5.61 -19.81
N GLU A 8 10.79 5.89 -20.69
CA GLU A 8 10.75 7.15 -21.43
C GLU A 8 10.24 8.28 -20.53
N THR A 9 9.16 8.02 -19.79
CA THR A 9 8.57 9.02 -18.89
C THR A 9 9.22 9.03 -17.50
N GLY A 10 9.92 7.95 -17.13
CA GLY A 10 10.50 7.78 -15.80
C GLY A 10 9.45 7.52 -14.71
N LEU A 11 8.22 7.16 -15.08
CA LEU A 11 7.15 6.80 -14.14
C LEU A 11 7.04 5.29 -14.03
N PHE A 12 6.45 4.79 -12.95
CA PHE A 12 6.07 3.39 -12.85
C PHE A 12 4.73 3.23 -12.16
N VAL A 13 4.03 2.16 -12.52
CA VAL A 13 2.85 1.68 -11.79
C VAL A 13 3.18 0.37 -11.09
N GLY A 14 2.53 0.14 -9.95
CA GLY A 14 2.71 -1.04 -9.12
C GLY A 14 1.37 -1.60 -8.66
N ASP A 15 1.32 -2.92 -8.56
CA ASP A 15 0.20 -3.68 -8.03
C ASP A 15 0.74 -4.73 -7.04
N VAL A 16 0.31 -4.65 -5.78
CA VAL A 16 0.77 -5.55 -4.72
C VAL A 16 -0.38 -6.06 -3.88
N THR A 17 -0.37 -7.36 -3.63
CA THR A 17 -1.15 -7.99 -2.56
C THR A 17 -0.20 -8.37 -1.44
N ILE A 18 -0.52 -7.93 -0.23
CA ILE A 18 0.25 -8.18 0.99
C ILE A 18 -0.59 -9.05 1.91
N ASP A 19 -0.05 -10.23 2.27
CA ASP A 19 -0.67 -11.10 3.26
C ASP A 19 -0.33 -10.62 4.66
N VAL A 20 -1.36 -10.34 5.47
CA VAL A 20 -1.21 -9.80 6.82
C VAL A 20 -1.90 -10.73 7.81
N ASN A 21 -1.20 -11.09 8.88
CA ASN A 21 -1.81 -11.75 10.03
C ASN A 21 -2.08 -10.73 11.14
N VAL A 22 -3.36 -10.51 11.44
CA VAL A 22 -3.81 -9.68 12.55
C VAL A 22 -3.81 -10.54 13.81
N ASN A 23 -2.92 -10.24 14.76
CA ASN A 23 -2.76 -11.04 15.97
C ASN A 23 -3.74 -10.69 17.09
N GLN A 24 -4.25 -9.45 17.07
CA GLN A 24 -5.16 -8.91 18.07
C GLN A 24 -6.12 -7.93 17.40
N GLU A 25 -7.28 -7.75 18.01
CA GLU A 25 -8.31 -6.84 17.52
C GLU A 25 -7.75 -5.42 17.35
N LYS A 26 -8.00 -4.81 16.20
CA LYS A 26 -7.48 -3.48 15.87
C LYS A 26 -8.36 -2.76 14.86
N ARG A 27 -8.37 -1.43 14.94
CA ARG A 27 -9.16 -0.55 14.06
C ARG A 27 -8.36 0.06 12.91
N SER A 28 -7.05 -0.17 12.89
CA SER A 28 -6.18 0.33 11.82
C SER A 28 -5.02 -0.62 11.53
N LEU A 29 -4.47 -0.50 10.33
CA LEU A 29 -3.21 -1.09 9.91
C LEU A 29 -2.28 0.03 9.46
N ALA A 30 -1.00 -0.08 9.80
CA ALA A 30 0.04 0.82 9.30
C ALA A 30 1.04 0.00 8.48
N LEU A 31 1.34 0.46 7.27
CA LEU A 31 2.33 -0.10 6.36
C LEU A 31 3.35 0.99 6.02
N HIS A 32 4.59 0.63 5.70
CA HIS A 32 5.54 1.62 5.21
C HIS A 32 5.17 2.10 3.80
N SER A 33 5.20 3.41 3.59
CA SER A 33 5.03 4.05 2.28
C SER A 33 5.82 5.35 2.24
N LYS A 34 6.62 5.53 1.18
CA LYS A 34 7.41 6.75 0.96
C LYS A 34 7.51 7.04 -0.53
N PHE A 35 7.13 8.25 -0.93
CA PHE A 35 7.17 8.71 -2.33
C PHE A 35 6.37 7.84 -3.32
N LEU A 36 5.32 7.17 -2.83
CA LEU A 36 4.37 6.43 -3.64
C LEU A 36 3.03 7.15 -3.59
N ASN A 37 2.33 7.23 -4.72
CA ASN A 37 0.95 7.68 -4.75
C ASN A 37 0.04 6.46 -4.76
N VAL A 38 -0.86 6.32 -3.78
CA VAL A 38 -1.80 5.20 -3.70
C VAL A 38 -3.08 5.52 -4.48
N ASP A 39 -3.29 4.83 -5.60
CA ASP A 39 -4.46 5.02 -6.48
C ASP A 39 -5.68 4.24 -5.99
N SER A 40 -5.46 3.04 -5.45
CA SER A 40 -6.53 2.23 -4.88
C SER A 40 -6.02 1.34 -3.76
N LEU A 41 -6.84 1.16 -2.74
CA LEU A 41 -6.56 0.28 -1.62
C LEU A 41 -7.80 -0.52 -1.26
N LYS A 42 -7.67 -1.84 -1.20
CA LYS A 42 -8.72 -2.75 -0.78
C LYS A 42 -8.19 -3.79 0.18
N VAL A 43 -9.03 -4.21 1.12
CA VAL A 43 -8.66 -5.23 2.10
C VAL A 43 -9.67 -6.35 2.04
N TYR A 44 -9.18 -7.58 2.03
CA TYR A 44 -9.99 -8.79 1.94
C TYR A 44 -9.72 -9.70 3.12
N ARG A 45 -10.76 -10.39 3.58
CA ARG A 45 -10.64 -11.58 4.43
C ARG A 45 -11.16 -12.76 3.62
N SER A 46 -10.27 -13.68 3.25
CA SER A 46 -10.57 -14.70 2.24
C SER A 46 -11.08 -14.03 0.95
N SER A 47 -12.34 -14.24 0.56
CA SER A 47 -12.96 -13.65 -0.63
C SER A 47 -13.88 -12.45 -0.34
N THR A 48 -14.01 -12.03 0.92
CA THR A 48 -14.93 -10.96 1.33
C THR A 48 -14.16 -9.65 1.52
N GLU A 49 -14.60 -8.59 0.85
CA GLU A 49 -14.05 -7.25 1.03
C GLU A 49 -14.41 -6.69 2.41
N VAL A 50 -13.43 -6.11 3.08
CA VAL A 50 -13.56 -5.48 4.39
C VAL A 50 -13.67 -3.98 4.19
N SER A 51 -14.67 -3.35 4.79
CA SER A 51 -14.91 -1.92 4.62
C SER A 51 -13.78 -1.07 5.24
N VAL A 52 -13.11 -0.33 4.36
CA VAL A 52 -12.10 0.67 4.71
C VAL A 52 -12.80 2.02 4.82
N ALA A 53 -12.73 2.62 6.01
CA ALA A 53 -13.32 3.93 6.29
C ALA A 53 -12.55 5.04 5.55
N LYS A 54 -11.22 4.98 5.62
CA LYS A 54 -10.28 5.87 4.95
C LYS A 54 -8.86 5.32 5.04
N PHE A 55 -7.98 5.83 4.20
CA PHE A 55 -6.53 5.69 4.39
C PHE A 55 -5.86 7.06 4.23
N LEU A 56 -4.69 7.23 4.85
CA LEU A 56 -3.92 8.46 4.80
C LEU A 56 -2.43 8.16 4.92
N GLU A 57 -1.61 9.03 4.34
CA GLU A 57 -0.15 8.97 4.50
C GLU A 57 0.29 9.86 5.66
N GLU A 58 1.02 9.26 6.61
CA GLU A 58 1.76 9.96 7.66
C GLU A 58 3.21 10.12 7.20
N VAL A 59 3.46 11.25 6.52
CA VAL A 59 4.73 11.53 5.84
C VAL A 59 5.92 11.54 6.81
N SER A 60 5.71 12.00 8.05
CA SER A 60 6.78 12.07 9.05
C SER A 60 7.27 10.69 9.51
N LEU A 61 6.39 9.68 9.45
CA LEU A 61 6.69 8.30 9.82
C LEU A 61 6.91 7.38 8.61
N GLU A 62 6.75 7.92 7.40
CA GLU A 62 6.81 7.16 6.14
C GLU A 62 5.83 5.97 6.17
N GLN A 63 4.59 6.27 6.57
CA GLN A 63 3.55 5.26 6.77
C GLN A 63 2.27 5.56 6.00
N LEU A 64 1.67 4.51 5.45
CA LEU A 64 0.29 4.46 5.00
C LEU A 64 -0.57 3.86 6.12
N ILE A 65 -1.49 4.65 6.67
CA ILE A 65 -2.41 4.24 7.73
C ILE A 65 -3.78 3.98 7.13
N ILE A 66 -4.27 2.75 7.31
CA ILE A 66 -5.56 2.26 6.83
C ILE A 66 -6.51 2.16 8.03
N HIS A 67 -7.62 2.90 8.01
CA HIS A 67 -8.66 2.85 9.03
C HIS A 67 -9.86 2.06 8.55
N PHE A 68 -10.39 1.19 9.41
CA PHE A 68 -11.56 0.35 9.12
C PHE A 68 -12.82 0.88 9.79
N ASP A 69 -13.96 0.67 9.15
CA ASP A 69 -15.26 1.05 9.73
C ASP A 69 -15.55 0.27 11.02
N THR A 70 -15.19 -1.02 11.00
CA THR A 70 -15.31 -1.97 12.11
C THR A 70 -13.95 -2.55 12.48
N ASN A 71 -13.82 -3.04 13.71
CA ASN A 71 -12.57 -3.64 14.17
C ASN A 71 -12.26 -4.92 13.38
N LEU A 72 -11.01 -5.04 12.94
CA LEU A 72 -10.50 -6.30 12.42
C LEU A 72 -10.38 -7.30 13.57
N THR A 73 -10.87 -8.51 13.35
CA THR A 73 -10.68 -9.62 14.29
C THR A 73 -9.37 -10.34 13.97
N PRO A 74 -8.79 -11.10 14.92
CA PRO A 74 -7.60 -11.88 14.63
C PRO A 74 -7.78 -12.82 13.43
N GLY A 75 -6.74 -12.92 12.59
CA GLY A 75 -6.73 -13.78 11.41
C GLY A 75 -5.96 -13.20 10.22
N ARG A 76 -6.05 -13.92 9.10
CA ARG A 76 -5.38 -13.57 7.84
C ARG A 76 -6.23 -12.64 6.99
N TYR A 77 -5.58 -11.63 6.43
CA TYR A 77 -6.14 -10.64 5.52
C TYR A 77 -5.21 -10.44 4.34
N HIS A 78 -5.77 -9.97 3.22
CA HIS A 78 -5.04 -9.58 2.02
C HIS A 78 -5.25 -8.09 1.80
N VAL A 79 -4.17 -7.32 1.79
CA VAL A 79 -4.21 -5.89 1.46
C VAL A 79 -3.75 -5.74 0.01
N HIS A 80 -4.67 -5.32 -0.86
CA HIS A 80 -4.40 -5.07 -2.26
C HIS A 80 -4.23 -3.57 -2.50
N ILE A 81 -3.09 -3.17 -3.06
CA ILE A 81 -2.71 -1.77 -3.27
C ILE A 81 -2.28 -1.61 -4.72
N LYS A 82 -2.88 -0.62 -5.40
CA LYS A 82 -2.36 -0.08 -6.66
C LYS A 82 -1.76 1.28 -6.39
N PHE A 83 -0.57 1.50 -6.90
CA PHE A 83 0.21 2.70 -6.65
C PHE A 83 1.03 3.10 -7.87
N ASN A 84 1.50 4.33 -7.88
CA ASN A 84 2.47 4.82 -8.86
C ASN A 84 3.60 5.58 -8.17
N GLY A 85 4.72 5.74 -8.88
CA GLY A 85 5.87 6.49 -8.41
C GLY A 85 6.74 6.99 -9.55
N ASN A 86 7.83 7.67 -9.18
CA ASN A 86 8.73 8.32 -10.13
C ASN A 86 10.17 7.83 -9.90
N LEU A 87 10.77 7.30 -10.96
CA LEU A 87 12.11 6.69 -11.00
C LEU A 87 13.25 7.73 -11.04
N THR A 88 12.96 9.00 -11.36
CA THR A 88 13.95 10.07 -11.50
C THR A 88 14.09 10.90 -10.23
N ARG A 89 13.22 10.67 -9.23
CA ARG A 89 13.09 11.53 -8.05
C ARG A 89 14.33 11.51 -7.15
N ASN A 90 14.97 10.35 -6.98
CA ASN A 90 16.18 10.15 -6.16
C ASN A 90 16.93 8.88 -6.61
N ILE A 91 18.23 8.78 -6.28
CA ILE A 91 19.05 7.56 -6.47
C ILE A 91 18.84 6.51 -5.37
N VAL A 92 17.69 6.55 -4.67
CA VAL A 92 17.37 5.67 -3.54
C VAL A 92 16.05 4.98 -3.82
N GLY A 93 16.02 3.65 -3.67
CA GLY A 93 14.83 2.83 -3.91
C GLY A 93 14.80 2.28 -5.34
N PHE A 94 13.67 2.46 -6.03
CA PHE A 94 13.53 2.10 -7.44
C PHE A 94 13.80 3.34 -8.31
N TYR A 95 14.92 3.34 -9.04
CA TYR A 95 15.43 4.51 -9.73
C TYR A 95 15.95 4.19 -11.14
N LEU A 96 16.00 5.20 -12.01
CA LEU A 96 16.70 5.11 -13.30
C LEU A 96 18.20 5.34 -13.09
N SER A 97 19.03 4.41 -13.57
CA SER A 97 20.48 4.62 -13.69
C SER A 97 20.82 5.01 -15.12
N HIS A 98 21.68 6.03 -15.25
CA HIS A 98 22.29 6.42 -16.52
C HIS A 98 23.62 5.69 -16.75
#